data_AF-A0A966RZJ5-F1
#
_entry.id   AF-A0A966RZJ5-F1
#
_cell.length_a   1.000
_cell.length_b   1.000
_cell.length_c   1.000
_cell.angle_alpha   90.00
_cell.angle_beta   90.00
_cell.angle_gamma   90.00
#
_symmetry.space_group_name_H-M   'P 1'
#
loop_
_entity.id
_entity.type
_entity.pdbx_description
1 polymer ?
#
loop_
_entity_poly.entity_id
_entity_poly.type
_entity_poly.pdbx_seq_one_letter_code
_entity_poly.pdbx_strand_id
1 'polypeptide(L)'
;MSSPQHGSVGNYDESTVAAALASLSGVGPARLRTLVVSLGAHDAWRTVRGELPARDHIAALLRDGDLGRLWCREATPELLDRTAAALSAGNMRVLLIDDPEYPPVLRNDHAAPAVLFVRGNLAACAARRVGIIGTRSASAAGRHFARRLGTQLAAAGVAVVSGLARG
;
A
#
# COMPACT_ATOMS: atom_id res chain seq x y z
N MET A 1 12.88 19.78 31.28
CA MET A 1 12.69 19.73 29.81
C MET A 1 12.81 18.28 29.40
N SER A 2 11.69 17.57 29.33
CA SER A 2 11.67 16.16 28.93
C SER A 2 11.79 16.10 27.41
N SER A 3 12.91 15.60 26.91
CA SER A 3 13.07 15.26 25.50
C SER A 3 11.95 14.32 25.09
N PRO A 4 11.26 14.54 23.95
CA PRO A 4 10.30 13.56 23.46
C PRO A 4 11.08 12.27 23.16
N GLN A 5 10.65 11.15 23.72
CA GLN A 5 11.13 9.84 23.31
C GLN A 5 10.61 9.56 21.91
N HIS A 6 11.29 10.07 20.88
CA HIS A 6 10.99 9.71 19.51
C HIS A 6 11.23 8.20 19.34
N GLY A 7 10.19 7.48 18.95
CA GLY A 7 10.21 6.03 18.85
C GLY A 7 11.27 5.56 17.83
N SER A 8 12.12 4.63 18.25
CA SER A 8 12.92 3.84 17.31
C SER A 8 11.99 3.13 16.33
N VAL A 9 12.41 2.95 15.07
CA VAL A 9 11.64 2.23 14.05
C VAL A 9 11.17 0.85 14.54
N GLY A 10 11.94 0.20 15.43
CA GLY A 10 11.58 -1.10 16.01
C GLY A 10 10.38 -1.10 16.96
N ASN A 11 9.79 0.06 17.26
CA ASN A 11 8.56 0.16 18.04
C ASN A 11 7.29 0.03 17.18
N TYR A 12 7.43 -0.02 15.86
CA TYR A 12 6.32 -0.14 14.92
C TYR A 12 6.37 -1.50 14.23
N ASP A 13 5.21 -2.00 13.78
CA ASP A 13 5.18 -3.20 12.96
C ASP A 13 5.67 -2.94 11.53
N GLU A 14 6.07 -4.01 10.83
CA GLU A 14 6.52 -3.96 9.43
C GLU A 14 5.51 -3.25 8.52
N SER A 15 4.22 -3.46 8.78
CA SER A 15 3.10 -2.88 8.05
C SER A 15 3.04 -1.35 8.15
N THR A 16 3.24 -0.80 9.34
CA THR A 16 3.27 0.64 9.62
C THR A 16 4.50 1.28 9.00
N VAL A 17 5.66 0.63 9.11
CA VAL A 17 6.91 1.12 8.49
C VAL A 17 6.79 1.10 6.96
N ALA A 18 6.22 0.06 6.38
CA ALA A 18 5.98 -0.04 4.94
C ALA A 18 5.01 1.05 4.45
N ALA A 19 3.99 1.37 5.24
CA ALA A 19 3.08 2.48 4.96
C ALA A 19 3.78 3.84 5.00
N ALA A 20 4.67 4.05 5.98
CA ALA A 20 5.44 5.28 6.08
C ALA A 20 6.42 5.42 4.90
N LEU A 21 7.10 4.35 4.49
CA LEU A 21 7.92 4.32 3.28
C LEU A 21 7.12 4.69 2.02
N ALA A 22 5.89 4.19 1.90
CA ALA A 22 5.00 4.51 0.78
C ALA A 22 4.60 6.00 0.71
N SER A 23 4.72 6.73 1.82
CA SER A 23 4.38 8.16 1.89
C SER A 23 5.56 9.09 1.56
N LEU A 24 6.78 8.55 1.43
CA LEU A 24 7.96 9.34 1.05
C LEU A 24 7.84 9.85 -0.39
N SER A 25 8.31 11.07 -0.61
CA SER A 25 8.24 11.74 -1.90
C SER A 25 8.93 10.93 -3.00
N GLY A 26 8.21 10.67 -4.09
CA GLY A 26 8.76 9.92 -5.21
C GLY A 26 8.82 8.40 -4.99
N VAL A 27 8.35 7.87 -3.86
CA VAL A 27 8.15 6.42 -3.69
C VAL A 27 6.86 6.01 -4.39
N GLY A 28 7.00 5.53 -5.63
CA GLY A 28 5.93 4.83 -6.35
C GLY A 28 5.95 3.32 -6.10
N PRO A 29 4.97 2.55 -6.62
CA PRO A 29 4.85 1.12 -6.38
C PRO A 29 6.11 0.30 -6.69
N ALA A 30 6.83 0.63 -7.77
CA ALA A 30 8.07 -0.07 -8.14
C ALA A 30 9.23 0.19 -7.16
N ARG A 31 9.36 1.42 -6.66
CA ARG A 31 10.39 1.80 -5.67
C ARG A 31 10.05 1.22 -4.30
N LEU A 32 8.78 1.28 -3.90
CA LEU A 32 8.31 0.66 -2.66
C LEU A 32 8.55 -0.86 -2.68
N ARG A 33 8.21 -1.54 -3.79
CA ARG A 33 8.52 -2.96 -3.99
C ARG A 33 10.01 -3.24 -3.88
N THR A 34 10.84 -2.45 -4.56
CA THR A 34 12.29 -2.58 -4.47
C THR A 34 12.76 -2.56 -3.02
N LEU A 35 12.34 -1.55 -2.25
CA LEU A 35 12.77 -1.36 -0.87
C LEU A 35 12.29 -2.50 0.02
N VAL A 36 10.97 -2.75 0.04
CA VAL A 36 10.35 -3.70 0.96
C VAL A 36 10.71 -5.14 0.63
N VAL A 37 10.71 -5.55 -0.64
CA VAL A 37 10.99 -6.95 -1.01
C VAL A 37 12.48 -7.28 -0.88
N SER A 38 13.37 -6.31 -1.12
CA SER A 38 14.81 -6.58 -1.07
C SER A 38 15.40 -6.48 0.33
N LEU A 39 14.80 -5.68 1.23
CA LEU A 39 15.36 -5.41 2.56
C LEU A 39 14.41 -5.77 3.72
N GLY A 40 13.10 -5.85 3.51
CA GLY A 40 12.12 -5.69 4.59
C GLY A 40 11.88 -4.21 4.92
N ALA A 41 10.74 -3.86 5.52
CA ALA A 41 10.37 -2.45 5.71
C ALA A 41 11.25 -1.77 6.78
N HIS A 42 11.57 -2.47 7.87
CA HIS A 42 12.45 -1.92 8.91
C HIS A 42 13.84 -1.58 8.39
N ASP A 43 14.49 -2.51 7.70
CA ASP A 43 15.83 -2.29 7.19
C ASP A 43 15.82 -1.31 6.02
N ALA A 44 14.78 -1.32 5.17
CA ALA A 44 14.59 -0.27 4.18
C ALA A 44 14.50 1.12 4.82
N TRP A 45 13.74 1.27 5.92
CA TRP A 45 13.65 2.53 6.66
C TRP A 45 15.03 2.98 7.17
N ARG A 46 15.78 2.10 7.83
CA ARG A 46 17.13 2.39 8.31
C ARG A 46 18.08 2.71 7.16
N THR A 47 17.96 2.05 6.02
CA THR A 47 18.77 2.35 4.84
C THR A 47 18.47 3.75 4.27
N VAL A 48 17.20 4.15 4.13
CA VAL A 48 16.87 5.50 3.64
C VAL A 48 17.24 6.60 4.64
N ARG A 49 17.32 6.27 5.94
CA ARG A 49 17.85 7.13 7.01
C ARG A 49 19.38 7.23 7.01
N GLY A 50 20.09 6.41 6.23
CA GLY A 50 21.55 6.32 6.26
C GLY A 50 22.11 5.58 7.48
N GLU A 51 21.26 4.87 8.24
CA GLU A 51 21.63 4.08 9.42
C GLU A 51 22.16 2.68 9.01
N LEU A 52 21.76 2.19 7.84
CA LEU A 52 22.29 0.97 7.21
C LEU A 52 22.84 1.26 5.81
N PRO A 53 23.92 0.58 5.39
CA PRO A 53 24.50 0.77 4.06
C PRO A 53 23.58 0.23 2.96
N ALA A 54 23.35 1.04 1.92
CA ALA A 54 22.69 0.57 0.70
C ALA A 54 23.67 -0.18 -0.22
N ARG A 55 23.19 -1.23 -0.90
CA ARG A 55 23.98 -2.01 -1.87
C ARG A 55 23.25 -2.13 -3.21
N ASP A 56 24.02 -2.45 -4.25
CA ASP A 56 23.53 -2.78 -5.60
C ASP A 56 22.54 -1.76 -6.17
N HIS A 57 21.40 -2.26 -6.68
CA HIS A 57 20.28 -1.47 -7.21
C HIS A 57 19.75 -0.43 -6.21
N ILE A 58 19.73 -0.73 -4.91
CA ILE A 58 19.25 0.22 -3.90
C ILE A 58 20.21 1.40 -3.78
N ALA A 59 21.52 1.15 -3.82
CA ALA A 59 22.51 2.22 -3.82
C ALA A 59 22.38 3.11 -5.07
N ALA A 60 22.07 2.52 -6.24
CA ALA A 60 21.80 3.28 -7.45
C ALA A 60 20.50 4.12 -7.33
N LEU A 61 19.43 3.53 -6.79
CA LEU A 61 18.15 4.20 -6.53
C LEU A 61 18.31 5.42 -5.62
N LEU A 62 19.09 5.32 -4.54
CA LEU A 62 19.29 6.44 -3.62
C LEU A 62 20.10 7.58 -4.25
N ARG A 63 20.89 7.32 -5.30
CA ARG A 63 21.62 8.35 -6.06
C ARG A 63 20.78 8.99 -7.16
N ASP A 64 19.76 8.30 -7.66
CA ASP A 64 18.83 8.82 -8.67
C ASP A 64 18.16 10.09 -8.15
N GLY A 65 18.35 11.22 -8.85
CA GLY A 65 17.74 12.50 -8.51
C GLY A 65 17.95 12.98 -7.06
N ASP A 66 19.00 12.50 -6.38
CA ASP A 66 19.28 12.75 -4.96
C ASP A 66 18.19 12.27 -3.97
N LEU A 67 17.45 11.22 -4.35
CA LEU A 67 16.38 10.64 -3.53
C LEU A 67 16.85 10.21 -2.13
N GLY A 68 18.09 9.76 -1.99
CA GLY A 68 18.65 9.38 -0.69
C GLY A 68 18.66 10.53 0.32
N ARG A 69 19.07 11.74 -0.10
CA ARG A 69 19.01 12.92 0.78
C ARG A 69 17.58 13.35 1.06
N LEU A 70 16.71 13.29 0.05
CA LEU A 70 15.29 13.62 0.21
C LEU A 70 14.62 12.69 1.24
N TRP A 71 14.74 11.38 1.06
CA TRP A 71 14.14 10.38 1.94
C TRP A 71 14.73 10.39 3.34
N CYS A 72 16.05 10.62 3.49
CA CYS A 72 16.66 10.77 4.82
C CYS A 72 16.03 11.94 5.61
N ARG A 73 15.71 13.04 4.94
CA ARG A 73 15.03 14.21 5.56
C ARG A 73 13.57 13.93 5.89
N GLU A 74 12.86 13.19 5.05
CA GLU A 74 11.41 12.93 5.20
C GLU A 74 11.09 11.76 6.13
N ALA A 75 11.96 10.74 6.18
CA ALA A 75 11.83 9.60 7.07
C ALA A 75 12.15 10.05 8.50
N THR A 76 11.17 10.60 9.19
CA THR A 76 11.31 11.03 10.59
C THR A 76 10.46 10.16 11.52
N PRO A 77 10.78 10.08 12.81
CA PRO A 77 9.94 9.38 13.78
C PRO A 77 8.48 9.91 13.79
N GLU A 78 8.29 11.22 13.61
CA GLU A 78 6.95 11.83 13.54
C GLU A 78 6.16 11.40 12.30
N LEU A 79 6.84 10.96 11.23
CA LEU A 79 6.17 10.34 10.08
C LEU A 79 5.62 8.96 10.44
N LEU A 80 6.36 8.16 11.23
CA LEU A 80 5.88 6.87 11.73
C LEU A 80 4.67 7.05 12.65
N ASP A 81 4.76 7.99 13.60
CA ASP A 81 3.65 8.32 14.51
C ASP A 81 2.39 8.73 13.77
N ARG A 82 2.50 9.66 12.81
CA ARG A 82 1.37 10.12 12.01
C ARG A 82 0.81 9.02 11.12
N THR A 83 1.66 8.18 10.55
CA THR A 83 1.23 7.02 9.75
C THR A 83 0.43 6.05 10.60
N ALA A 84 0.93 5.66 11.77
CA ALA A 84 0.25 4.77 12.69
C ALA A 84 -1.11 5.33 13.13
N ALA A 85 -1.16 6.62 13.50
CA ALA A 85 -2.40 7.30 13.86
C ALA A 85 -3.40 7.34 12.69
N ALA A 86 -2.95 7.61 11.46
CA ALA A 86 -3.79 7.67 10.28
C ALA A 86 -4.37 6.29 9.90
N LEU A 87 -3.56 5.22 9.99
CA LEU A 87 -4.02 3.86 9.75
C LEU A 87 -5.10 3.45 10.75
N SER A 88 -4.87 3.73 12.04
CA SER A 88 -5.83 3.46 13.11
C SER A 88 -7.13 4.25 12.91
N ALA A 89 -7.04 5.57 12.72
CA ALA A 89 -8.20 6.43 12.50
C ALA A 89 -9.01 6.06 11.24
N GLY A 90 -8.32 5.57 10.19
CA GLY A 90 -8.94 5.12 8.95
C GLY A 90 -9.50 3.70 8.99
N ASN A 91 -9.31 2.96 10.10
CA ASN A 91 -9.53 1.52 10.20
C ASN A 91 -8.91 0.77 9.01
N MET A 92 -7.66 1.12 8.70
CA MET A 92 -6.89 0.58 7.59
C MET A 92 -5.89 -0.44 8.08
N ARG A 93 -5.82 -1.54 7.35
CA ARG A 93 -4.80 -2.57 7.51
C ARG A 93 -3.81 -2.46 6.37
N VAL A 94 -2.56 -2.83 6.63
CA VAL A 94 -1.51 -2.87 5.60
C VAL A 94 -0.91 -4.26 5.60
N LEU A 95 -0.95 -4.91 4.44
CA LEU A 95 -0.47 -6.27 4.24
C LEU A 95 0.74 -6.23 3.32
N LEU A 96 1.80 -6.94 3.72
CA LEU A 96 2.96 -7.19 2.86
C LEU A 96 2.68 -8.41 1.97
N ILE A 97 3.41 -8.54 0.87
CA ILE A 97 3.17 -9.61 -0.14
C ILE A 97 3.28 -11.04 0.42
N ASP A 98 4.08 -11.22 1.47
CA ASP A 98 4.30 -12.44 2.22
C ASP A 98 3.35 -12.63 3.41
N ASP A 99 2.50 -11.64 3.70
CA ASP A 99 1.49 -11.72 4.76
C ASP A 99 0.50 -12.88 4.47
N PRO A 100 0.18 -13.73 5.47
CA PRO A 100 -0.78 -14.82 5.31
C PRO A 100 -2.17 -14.39 4.84
N GLU A 101 -2.62 -13.19 5.23
CA GLU A 101 -3.91 -12.63 4.83
C GLU A 101 -3.87 -11.90 3.48
N TYR A 102 -2.69 -11.76 2.86
CA TYR A 102 -2.58 -11.15 1.55
C TYR A 102 -3.36 -11.98 0.50
N PRO A 103 -4.29 -11.36 -0.26
CA PRO A 103 -5.17 -12.09 -1.17
C PRO A 103 -4.41 -12.95 -2.20
N PRO A 104 -4.57 -14.29 -2.20
CA PRO A 104 -3.84 -15.17 -3.11
C PRO A 104 -4.05 -14.83 -4.59
N VAL A 105 -5.24 -14.31 -4.94
CA VAL A 105 -5.58 -13.87 -6.30
C VAL A 105 -4.70 -12.72 -6.80
N LEU A 106 -4.16 -11.89 -5.92
CA LEU A 106 -3.24 -10.81 -6.28
C LEU A 106 -1.79 -11.29 -6.29
N ARG A 107 -1.44 -12.24 -5.42
CA ARG A 107 -0.05 -12.72 -5.28
C ARG A 107 0.50 -13.33 -6.57
N ASN A 108 -0.36 -13.93 -7.38
CA ASN A 108 0.01 -14.56 -8.65
C ASN A 108 0.10 -13.57 -9.84
N ASP A 109 -0.21 -12.29 -9.63
CA ASP A 109 -0.12 -11.27 -10.66
C ASP A 109 1.32 -10.74 -10.77
N HIS A 110 1.83 -10.54 -11.99
CA HIS A 110 3.16 -9.96 -12.22
C HIS A 110 3.30 -8.54 -11.63
N ALA A 111 2.19 -7.83 -11.50
CA ALA A 111 2.08 -6.50 -10.90
C ALA A 111 1.57 -6.55 -9.44
N ALA A 112 1.68 -7.69 -8.75
CA ALA A 112 1.30 -7.81 -7.34
C ALA A 112 1.93 -6.68 -6.50
N PRO A 113 1.12 -5.84 -5.83
CA PRO A 113 1.65 -4.78 -5.00
C PRO A 113 2.39 -5.37 -3.79
N ALA A 114 3.62 -4.94 -3.54
CA ALA A 114 4.39 -5.39 -2.38
C ALA A 114 3.77 -4.98 -1.04
N VAL A 115 3.02 -3.89 -1.04
CA VAL A 115 2.32 -3.33 0.11
C VAL A 115 0.87 -3.07 -0.31
N LEU A 116 -0.08 -3.72 0.33
CA LEU A 116 -1.50 -3.62 0.05
C LEU A 116 -2.23 -2.95 1.21
N PHE A 117 -2.80 -1.78 0.94
CA PHE A 117 -3.66 -1.06 1.89
C PHE A 117 -5.08 -1.58 1.78
N VAL A 118 -5.67 -1.93 2.92
CA VAL A 118 -6.98 -2.59 3.00
C VAL A 118 -7.88 -1.83 3.96
N ARG A 119 -9.12 -1.58 3.54
CA ARG A 119 -10.18 -1.09 4.41
C ARG A 119 -11.44 -1.92 4.19
N GLY A 120 -11.97 -2.51 5.26
CA GLY A 120 -13.12 -3.42 5.21
C GLY A 120 -12.73 -4.90 5.26
N ASN A 121 -13.58 -5.76 4.70
CA ASN A 121 -13.49 -7.21 4.86
C ASN A 121 -12.83 -7.91 3.66
N LEU A 122 -11.69 -8.57 3.89
CA LEU A 122 -10.96 -9.33 2.87
C LEU A 122 -11.64 -10.62 2.43
N ALA A 123 -12.60 -11.14 3.19
CA ALA A 123 -13.38 -12.32 2.77
C ALA A 123 -14.09 -12.09 1.42
N ALA A 124 -14.38 -10.84 1.06
CA ALA A 124 -14.93 -10.49 -0.25
C ALA A 124 -13.98 -10.84 -1.42
N CYS A 125 -12.66 -10.93 -1.18
CA CYS A 125 -11.68 -11.33 -2.17
C CYS A 125 -11.65 -12.85 -2.42
N ALA A 126 -12.19 -13.66 -1.50
CA ALA A 126 -12.25 -15.12 -1.60
C ALA A 126 -13.47 -15.62 -2.38
N ALA A 127 -14.51 -14.78 -2.52
CA ALA A 127 -15.71 -15.12 -3.28
C ALA A 127 -15.42 -15.23 -4.79
N ARG A 128 -16.29 -15.95 -5.51
CA ARG A 128 -16.37 -15.81 -6.98
C ARG A 128 -16.60 -14.35 -7.30
N ARG A 129 -15.91 -13.84 -8.31
CA ARG A 129 -15.84 -12.39 -8.54
C ARG A 129 -15.81 -12.04 -10.01
N VAL A 130 -16.32 -10.86 -10.35
CA VAL A 130 -16.31 -10.32 -11.71
C VAL A 130 -16.01 -8.82 -11.68
N GLY A 131 -15.18 -8.39 -12.63
CA GLY A 131 -14.91 -6.98 -12.86
C GLY A 131 -16.04 -6.31 -13.64
N ILE A 132 -16.60 -5.22 -13.13
CA ILE A 132 -17.50 -4.36 -13.90
C ILE A 132 -16.81 -3.01 -14.12
N ILE A 133 -16.48 -2.74 -15.38
CA ILE A 133 -15.82 -1.51 -15.84
C ILE A 133 -16.69 -0.81 -16.89
N GLY A 134 -16.48 0.49 -17.08
CA GLY A 134 -17.23 1.29 -18.04
C GLY A 134 -16.60 2.66 -18.26
N THR A 135 -17.26 3.48 -19.09
CA THR A 135 -16.85 4.87 -19.33
C THR A 135 -17.07 5.74 -18.09
N ARG A 136 -16.21 6.75 -17.89
CA ARG A 136 -16.38 7.76 -16.83
C ARG A 136 -17.57 8.71 -17.07
N SER A 137 -18.11 8.69 -18.28
CA SER A 137 -19.24 9.48 -18.73
C SER A 137 -20.36 8.57 -19.22
N ALA A 138 -20.83 7.67 -18.35
CA ALA A 138 -21.89 6.72 -18.72
C ALA A 138 -23.22 7.44 -19.00
N SER A 139 -24.02 6.87 -19.89
CA SER A 139 -25.42 7.27 -20.08
C SER A 139 -26.27 6.83 -18.88
N ALA A 140 -27.46 7.41 -18.73
CA ALA A 140 -28.41 6.96 -17.69
C ALA A 140 -28.78 5.47 -17.86
N ALA A 141 -28.95 5.01 -19.10
CA ALA A 141 -29.21 3.61 -19.42
C ALA A 141 -28.03 2.70 -19.04
N GLY A 142 -26.79 3.13 -19.32
CA GLY A 142 -25.58 2.40 -18.94
C GLY A 142 -25.45 2.24 -17.42
N ARG A 143 -25.67 3.32 -16.66
CA ARG A 143 -25.71 3.27 -15.18
C ARG A 143 -26.79 2.33 -14.66
N HIS A 144 -27.98 2.41 -15.22
CA HIS A 144 -29.08 1.53 -14.83
C HIS A 144 -28.72 0.05 -15.06
N PHE A 145 -28.18 -0.27 -16.23
CA PHE A 145 -27.74 -1.61 -16.57
C PHE A 145 -26.65 -2.11 -15.64
N ALA A 146 -25.58 -1.35 -15.44
CA ALA A 146 -24.46 -1.72 -14.57
C ALA A 146 -24.91 -1.95 -13.12
N ARG A 147 -25.78 -1.08 -12.59
CA ARG A 147 -26.38 -1.24 -11.25
C ARG A 147 -27.20 -2.52 -11.18
N ARG A 148 -28.10 -2.76 -12.14
CA ARG A 148 -28.96 -3.95 -12.16
C ARG A 148 -28.14 -5.23 -12.24
N LEU A 149 -27.16 -5.28 -13.13
CA LEU A 149 -26.26 -6.42 -13.29
C LEU A 149 -25.46 -6.68 -12.00
N GLY A 150 -24.86 -5.64 -11.42
CA GLY A 150 -24.10 -5.76 -10.18
C GLY A 150 -24.95 -6.26 -9.00
N THR A 151 -26.19 -5.76 -8.86
CA THR A 151 -27.13 -6.24 -7.84
C THR A 151 -27.49 -7.72 -8.06
N GLN A 152 -27.77 -8.13 -9.29
CA GLN A 152 -28.11 -9.53 -9.60
C GLN A 152 -26.93 -10.48 -9.33
N LEU A 153 -25.70 -10.07 -9.68
CA LEU A 153 -24.49 -10.85 -9.41
C LEU A 153 -24.23 -10.99 -7.90
N ALA A 154 -24.34 -9.89 -7.16
CA ALA A 154 -24.16 -9.91 -5.71
C ALA A 154 -25.21 -10.80 -5.02
N ALA A 155 -26.48 -10.73 -5.44
CA ALA A 155 -27.53 -11.60 -4.95
C ALA A 155 -27.29 -13.08 -5.26
N ALA A 156 -26.55 -13.39 -6.32
CA ALA A 156 -26.11 -14.74 -6.68
C ALA A 156 -24.78 -15.17 -6.00
N GLY A 157 -24.26 -14.38 -5.05
CA GLY A 157 -23.01 -14.68 -4.34
C GLY A 157 -21.74 -14.40 -5.14
N VAL A 158 -21.82 -13.60 -6.21
CA VAL A 158 -20.66 -13.15 -7.00
C VAL A 158 -20.27 -11.73 -6.60
N ALA A 159 -19.07 -11.56 -6.06
CA ALA A 159 -18.54 -10.25 -5.70
C ALA A 159 -18.25 -9.39 -6.94
N VAL A 160 -18.75 -8.16 -6.94
CA VAL A 160 -18.47 -7.17 -7.98
C VAL A 160 -17.22 -6.40 -7.60
N VAL A 161 -16.23 -6.38 -8.51
CA VAL A 161 -15.01 -5.57 -8.35
C VAL A 161 -15.00 -4.44 -9.37
N SER A 162 -14.68 -3.23 -8.93
CA SER A 162 -14.58 -2.05 -9.79
C SER A 162 -13.52 -1.08 -9.27
N GLY A 163 -13.18 -0.08 -10.06
CA GLY A 163 -12.10 0.88 -9.76
C GLY A 163 -12.54 2.14 -9.01
N LEU A 164 -13.79 2.20 -8.53
CA LEU A 164 -14.40 3.40 -7.90
C LEU A 164 -14.32 4.68 -8.75
N ALA A 165 -14.12 4.53 -10.06
CA ALA A 165 -14.18 5.65 -10.99
C ALA A 165 -15.63 6.19 -11.03
N ARG A 166 -15.76 7.51 -11.23
CA ARG A 166 -17.06 8.08 -11.61
C ARG A 166 -17.56 7.36 -12.86
N GLY A 167 -18.85 7.08 -12.96
CA GLY A 167 -19.44 6.38 -14.11
C GLY A 167 -20.67 5.60 -13.71
#